data_AF-A0A954FCI1-F1
#
_entry.id   AF-A0A954FCI1-F1
#
_cell.length_a   1.000
_cell.length_b   1.000
_cell.length_c   1.000
_cell.angle_alpha   90.00
_cell.angle_beta   90.00
_cell.angle_gamma   90.00
#
_symmetry.space_group_name_H-M   'P 1'
#
loop_
_entity.id
_entity.type
_entity.pdbx_description
1 polymer ?
#
loop_
_entity_poly.entity_id
_entity_poly.type
_entity_poly.pdbx_seq_one_letter_code
_entity_poly.pdbx_strand_id
1 'polypeptide(L)'
;MFALSSLLLTLSIGALPDAQPTTVQIRETVQRGIPYIEEKGLWWIEEKKCVTCHRVGNMVWSLQAAKQRGFTVSDRLPEWRQWSIDKSLANNDKGKITGLGNKEGVAQLLLSPDPDEKNPALKETRNKLAAILLEEQRSDGSWKAGGQLPFQKRPAAETDAVSTMWLTLALLAEGKNEASTPAITRAMKYIAASSPGKSVEWYAVRLLLAVQSGETEVRDQLVKQLRSQQHPDGGWGWMIADDSDALGTGLALYALLPAGVDRNDPAVKGAQQFLVSTQRDDGSWPVRGTKEKKKKSVQETAVYWGTTWAVLGLVESLPR
;
A
#
# COMPACT_ATOMS: atom_id res chain seq x y z
N MET A 1 16.96 41.20 -39.82
CA MET A 1 15.70 40.85 -39.13
C MET A 1 15.70 39.36 -38.87
N PHE A 2 16.04 38.93 -37.65
CA PHE A 2 15.91 37.54 -37.23
C PHE A 2 14.59 37.41 -36.48
N ALA A 3 13.63 36.67 -37.06
CA ALA A 3 12.37 36.35 -36.39
C ALA A 3 12.57 35.08 -35.56
N LEU A 4 12.67 35.23 -34.25
CA LEU A 4 12.57 34.13 -33.29
C LEU A 4 11.11 33.66 -33.24
N SER A 5 10.84 32.48 -33.79
CA SER A 5 9.58 31.77 -33.56
C SER A 5 9.62 31.12 -32.18
N SER A 6 8.92 31.72 -31.22
CA SER A 6 8.68 31.14 -29.91
C SER A 6 7.61 30.05 -30.03
N LEU A 7 8.03 28.79 -29.94
CA LEU A 7 7.13 27.64 -29.85
C LEU A 7 6.54 27.60 -28.43
N LEU A 8 5.32 28.09 -28.25
CA LEU A 8 4.55 27.92 -27.02
C LEU A 8 4.11 26.45 -26.92
N LEU A 9 4.77 25.69 -26.05
CA LEU A 9 4.32 24.36 -25.65
C LEU A 9 3.11 24.53 -24.72
N THR A 10 1.90 24.41 -25.24
CA THR A 10 0.69 24.29 -24.43
C THR A 10 0.67 22.91 -23.76
N LEU A 11 0.97 22.86 -22.47
CA LEU A 11 0.64 21.72 -21.61
C LEU A 11 -0.88 21.65 -21.50
N SER A 12 -1.52 20.83 -22.34
CA SER A 12 -2.91 20.43 -22.13
C SER A 12 -2.96 19.56 -20.88
N ILE A 13 -3.42 20.13 -19.77
CA ILE A 13 -3.96 19.37 -18.64
C ILE A 13 -5.21 18.68 -19.21
N GLY A 14 -5.07 17.44 -19.65
CA GLY A 14 -6.17 16.69 -20.25
C GLY A 14 -7.30 16.57 -19.23
N ALA A 15 -8.46 17.16 -19.53
CA ALA A 15 -9.69 16.84 -18.83
C ALA A 15 -9.94 15.34 -18.94
N LEU A 16 -10.41 14.72 -17.85
CA LEU A 16 -10.79 13.31 -17.87
C LEU A 16 -11.83 13.05 -18.98
N PRO A 17 -11.79 11.89 -19.66
CA PRO A 17 -12.86 11.46 -20.55
C PRO A 17 -14.22 11.56 -19.83
N ASP A 18 -15.25 12.05 -20.53
CA ASP A 18 -16.57 12.32 -19.94
C ASP A 18 -17.27 11.07 -19.37
N ALA A 19 -16.85 9.86 -19.76
CA ALA A 19 -17.45 8.61 -19.33
C ALA A 19 -16.61 7.93 -18.22
N GLN A 20 -17.25 7.70 -17.08
CA GLN A 20 -16.72 6.92 -15.96
C GLN A 20 -16.47 5.47 -16.37
N PRO A 21 -15.43 4.80 -15.82
CA PRO A 21 -15.10 3.46 -16.23
C PRO A 21 -16.17 2.47 -15.75
N THR A 22 -16.57 1.57 -16.63
CA THR A 22 -17.51 0.49 -16.29
C THR A 22 -16.85 -0.53 -15.37
N THR A 23 -17.66 -1.34 -14.66
CA THR A 23 -17.14 -2.47 -13.88
C THR A 23 -16.32 -3.44 -14.73
N VAL A 24 -16.69 -3.64 -16.01
CA VAL A 24 -15.93 -4.48 -16.94
C VAL A 24 -14.54 -3.90 -17.17
N GLN A 25 -14.43 -2.61 -17.50
CA GLN A 25 -13.13 -1.94 -17.70
C GLN A 25 -12.25 -1.96 -16.43
N ILE A 26 -12.84 -1.82 -15.24
CA ILE A 26 -12.11 -1.93 -13.97
C ILE A 26 -11.57 -3.35 -13.79
N ARG A 27 -12.38 -4.39 -14.05
CA ARG A 27 -11.93 -5.79 -13.98
C ARG A 27 -10.83 -6.09 -15.01
N GLU A 28 -10.97 -5.64 -16.25
CA GLU A 28 -9.94 -5.80 -17.27
C GLU A 28 -8.63 -5.11 -16.87
N THR A 29 -8.71 -3.90 -16.34
CA THR A 29 -7.55 -3.14 -15.82
C THR A 29 -6.83 -3.91 -14.72
N VAL A 30 -7.57 -4.48 -13.75
CA VAL A 30 -7.01 -5.35 -12.71
C VAL A 30 -6.34 -6.58 -13.33
N GLN A 31 -7.04 -7.30 -14.21
CA GLN A 31 -6.55 -8.54 -14.81
C GLN A 31 -5.27 -8.33 -15.62
N ARG A 32 -5.11 -7.17 -16.29
CA ARG A 32 -3.87 -6.81 -17.00
C ARG A 32 -2.69 -6.51 -16.06
N GLY A 33 -2.95 -6.02 -14.84
CA GLY A 33 -1.89 -5.73 -13.87
C GLY A 33 -1.31 -6.97 -13.19
N ILE A 34 -2.09 -8.05 -13.11
CA ILE A 34 -1.70 -9.29 -12.42
C ILE A 34 -0.43 -9.94 -13.01
N PRO A 35 -0.31 -10.18 -14.33
CA PRO A 35 0.90 -10.79 -14.90
C PRO A 35 2.18 -10.00 -14.61
N TYR A 36 2.13 -8.67 -14.64
CA TYR A 36 3.28 -7.83 -14.30
C TYR A 36 3.73 -8.02 -12.84
N ILE A 37 2.76 -8.06 -11.91
CA ILE A 37 3.03 -8.30 -10.48
C ILE A 37 3.66 -9.69 -10.29
N GLU A 38 3.11 -10.72 -10.94
CA GLU A 38 3.60 -12.10 -10.85
C GLU A 38 5.01 -12.25 -11.42
N GLU A 39 5.26 -11.77 -12.64
CA GLU A 39 6.55 -11.91 -13.31
C GLU A 39 7.65 -11.21 -12.53
N LYS A 40 7.46 -9.92 -12.19
CA LYS A 40 8.50 -9.13 -11.51
C LYS A 40 8.66 -9.53 -10.06
N GLY A 41 7.61 -10.04 -9.42
CA GLY A 41 7.65 -10.59 -8.08
C GLY A 41 8.39 -11.92 -8.00
N LEU A 42 8.11 -12.84 -8.93
CA LEU A 42 8.81 -14.12 -9.04
C LEU A 42 10.30 -13.91 -9.34
N TRP A 43 10.62 -13.06 -10.31
CA TRP A 43 12.01 -12.69 -10.60
C TRP A 43 12.74 -12.19 -9.35
N TRP A 44 12.07 -11.40 -8.51
CA TRP A 44 12.66 -10.92 -7.27
C TRP A 44 12.92 -12.04 -6.25
N ILE A 45 11.98 -12.97 -6.09
CA ILE A 45 12.15 -14.14 -5.22
C ILE A 45 13.36 -14.97 -5.68
N GLU A 46 13.46 -15.26 -6.96
CA GLU A 46 14.49 -16.14 -7.53
C GLU A 46 15.88 -15.48 -7.55
N GLU A 47 15.96 -14.23 -8.02
CA GLU A 47 17.24 -13.54 -8.23
C GLU A 47 17.76 -12.79 -7.00
N LYS A 48 16.86 -12.22 -6.19
CA LYS A 48 17.23 -11.42 -5.02
C LYS A 48 17.10 -12.17 -3.71
N LYS A 49 16.35 -13.28 -3.67
CA LYS A 49 16.16 -14.13 -2.49
C LYS A 49 15.80 -13.33 -1.23
N CYS A 50 15.02 -12.27 -1.41
CA CYS A 50 14.75 -11.23 -0.41
C CYS A 50 13.25 -10.96 -0.26
N VAL A 51 12.73 -11.17 0.95
CA VAL A 51 11.35 -10.83 1.31
C VAL A 51 11.30 -9.34 1.70
N THR A 52 11.10 -8.46 0.72
CA THR A 52 10.96 -7.01 0.96
C THR A 52 9.51 -6.55 0.84
N CYS A 53 9.09 -5.59 1.68
CA CYS A 53 7.74 -5.04 1.70
C CYS A 53 7.30 -4.41 0.37
N HIS A 54 8.22 -3.77 -0.38
CA HIS A 54 7.90 -3.14 -1.67
C HIS A 54 7.93 -4.13 -2.85
N ARG A 55 8.02 -5.43 -2.56
CA ARG A 55 7.90 -6.51 -3.55
C ARG A 55 6.96 -7.58 -3.03
N VAL A 56 7.49 -8.49 -2.23
CA VAL A 56 6.92 -9.81 -2.02
C VAL A 56 5.72 -9.74 -1.08
N GLY A 57 5.79 -8.92 -0.01
CA GLY A 57 4.64 -8.71 0.88
C GLY A 57 3.43 -8.12 0.15
N ASN A 58 3.64 -7.02 -0.59
CA ASN A 58 2.57 -6.42 -1.41
C ASN A 58 2.12 -7.29 -2.59
N MET A 59 3.01 -8.09 -3.19
CA MET A 59 2.65 -9.08 -4.19
C MET A 59 1.62 -10.06 -3.62
N VAL A 60 1.97 -10.71 -2.50
CA VAL A 60 1.09 -11.68 -1.84
C VAL A 60 -0.23 -11.04 -1.47
N TRP A 61 -0.21 -9.82 -0.91
CA TRP A 61 -1.45 -9.13 -0.55
C TRP A 61 -2.33 -8.82 -1.76
N SER A 62 -1.80 -8.14 -2.77
CA SER A 62 -2.56 -7.74 -3.96
C SER A 62 -3.13 -8.94 -4.72
N LEU A 63 -2.34 -10.00 -4.92
CA LEU A 63 -2.79 -11.20 -5.61
C LEU A 63 -3.82 -11.99 -4.80
N GLN A 64 -3.69 -12.07 -3.47
CA GLN A 64 -4.69 -12.72 -2.64
C GLN A 64 -6.03 -11.98 -2.65
N ALA A 65 -6.00 -10.65 -2.55
CA ALA A 65 -7.20 -9.82 -2.66
C ALA A 65 -7.86 -10.01 -4.04
N ALA A 66 -7.08 -10.02 -5.12
CA ALA A 66 -7.59 -10.28 -6.46
C ALA A 66 -8.22 -11.69 -6.56
N LYS A 67 -7.54 -12.73 -6.07
CA LYS A 67 -8.05 -14.10 -6.08
C LYS A 67 -9.41 -14.21 -5.37
N GLN A 68 -9.56 -13.58 -4.22
CA GLN A 68 -10.82 -13.57 -3.46
C GLN A 68 -11.97 -12.87 -4.21
N ARG A 69 -11.68 -11.94 -5.12
CA ARG A 69 -12.67 -11.27 -5.98
C ARG A 69 -12.83 -11.94 -7.36
N GLY A 70 -12.39 -13.19 -7.49
CA GLY A 70 -12.59 -14.03 -8.68
C GLY A 70 -11.72 -13.65 -9.88
N PHE A 71 -10.55 -13.06 -9.65
CA PHE A 71 -9.56 -12.86 -10.71
C PHE A 71 -8.71 -14.10 -10.92
N THR A 72 -8.24 -14.29 -12.15
CA THR A 72 -7.28 -15.36 -12.45
C THR A 72 -5.91 -14.90 -12.00
N VAL A 73 -5.32 -15.66 -11.08
CA VAL A 73 -3.94 -15.50 -10.58
C VAL A 73 -3.23 -16.84 -10.70
N SER A 74 -1.91 -16.82 -10.67
CA SER A 74 -1.05 -17.99 -10.70
C SER A 74 -1.37 -18.99 -9.60
N ASP A 75 -1.40 -20.27 -9.97
CA ASP A 75 -1.53 -21.40 -9.02
C ASP A 75 -0.33 -21.52 -8.08
N ARG A 76 0.77 -20.81 -8.36
CA ARG A 76 1.95 -20.72 -7.48
C ARG A 76 1.81 -19.71 -6.34
N LEU A 77 0.74 -18.92 -6.28
CA LEU A 77 0.53 -17.95 -5.20
C LEU A 77 0.66 -18.54 -3.78
N PRO A 78 0.13 -19.75 -3.48
CA PRO A 78 0.35 -20.39 -2.17
C PRO A 78 1.83 -20.68 -1.88
N GLU A 79 2.61 -21.11 -2.88
CA GLU A 79 4.06 -21.35 -2.76
C GLU A 79 4.79 -20.05 -2.41
N TRP A 80 4.50 -18.95 -3.11
CA TRP A 80 5.15 -17.66 -2.85
C TRP A 80 4.77 -17.08 -1.49
N ARG A 81 3.51 -17.26 -1.05
CA ARG A 81 3.07 -16.89 0.29
C ARG A 81 3.85 -17.69 1.34
N GLN A 82 3.92 -19.01 1.20
CA GLN A 82 4.65 -19.86 2.15
C GLN A 82 6.14 -19.49 2.21
N TRP A 83 6.78 -19.32 1.06
CA TRP A 83 8.17 -18.87 0.98
C TRP A 83 8.39 -17.55 1.71
N SER A 84 7.46 -16.60 1.59
CA SER A 84 7.55 -15.29 2.25
C SER A 84 7.44 -15.40 3.77
N ILE A 85 6.57 -16.28 4.26
CA ILE A 85 6.40 -16.58 5.68
C ILE A 85 7.68 -17.23 6.21
N ASP A 86 8.14 -18.30 5.58
CA ASP A 86 9.33 -19.05 5.99
C ASP A 86 10.56 -18.14 6.00
N LYS A 87 10.73 -17.32 4.95
CA LYS A 87 11.84 -16.38 4.86
C LYS A 87 11.78 -15.30 5.95
N SER A 88 10.58 -14.84 6.34
CA SER A 88 10.41 -13.84 7.39
C SER A 88 10.73 -14.41 8.78
N LEU A 89 10.40 -15.68 9.02
CA LEU A 89 10.66 -16.38 10.27
C LEU A 89 12.12 -16.89 10.38
N ALA A 90 12.79 -17.11 9.26
CA ALA A 90 14.17 -17.60 9.22
C ALA A 90 15.20 -16.54 9.67
N ASN A 91 16.32 -17.02 10.21
CA ASN A 91 17.48 -16.18 10.49
C ASN A 91 18.21 -15.76 9.20
N ASN A 92 18.70 -14.52 9.18
CA ASN A 92 19.63 -14.02 8.17
C ASN A 92 21.07 -14.43 8.48
N ASP A 93 22.00 -14.04 7.60
CA ASP A 93 23.43 -14.37 7.71
C ASP A 93 24.10 -13.82 8.99
N LYS A 94 23.43 -12.92 9.73
CA LYS A 94 23.87 -12.37 11.01
C LYS A 94 23.20 -13.06 12.21
N GLY A 95 22.50 -14.17 12.00
CA GLY A 95 21.79 -14.92 13.03
C GLY A 95 20.55 -14.22 13.59
N LYS A 96 20.05 -13.16 12.94
CA LYS A 96 18.83 -12.45 13.36
C LYS A 96 17.64 -12.86 12.51
N ILE A 97 16.46 -12.96 13.11
CA ILE A 97 15.20 -13.19 12.38
C ILE A 97 15.05 -12.13 11.29
N THR A 98 14.86 -12.57 10.04
CA THR A 98 14.83 -11.72 8.86
C THR A 98 13.71 -10.69 8.93
N GLY A 99 12.52 -11.08 9.43
CA GLY A 99 11.36 -10.21 9.60
C GLY A 99 11.61 -9.00 10.51
N LEU A 100 12.56 -9.06 11.45
CA LEU A 100 12.91 -7.90 12.28
C LEU A 100 13.43 -6.72 11.45
N GLY A 101 14.10 -6.99 10.33
CA GLY A 101 14.58 -5.96 9.41
C GLY A 101 13.54 -5.47 8.38
N ASN A 102 12.38 -6.10 8.33
CA ASN A 102 11.32 -5.88 7.35
C ASN A 102 9.92 -6.08 7.97
N LYS A 103 9.66 -5.43 9.12
CA LYS A 103 8.41 -5.60 9.86
C LYS A 103 7.19 -5.17 9.03
N GLU A 104 7.35 -4.23 8.11
CA GLU A 104 6.29 -3.79 7.21
C GLU A 104 5.89 -4.89 6.22
N GLY A 105 6.83 -5.72 5.77
CA GLY A 105 6.50 -6.88 4.95
C GLY A 105 5.80 -7.98 5.76
N VAL A 106 6.18 -8.15 7.03
CA VAL A 106 5.45 -9.03 7.97
C VAL A 106 4.03 -8.54 8.19
N ALA A 107 3.84 -7.23 8.41
CA ALA A 107 2.52 -6.61 8.52
C ALA A 107 1.67 -6.83 7.27
N GLN A 108 2.24 -6.73 6.06
CA GLN A 108 1.53 -7.02 4.81
C GLN A 108 1.11 -8.49 4.69
N LEU A 109 1.92 -9.44 5.16
CA LEU A 109 1.53 -10.86 5.19
C LEU A 109 0.35 -11.13 6.12
N LEU A 110 0.31 -10.43 7.26
CA LEU A 110 -0.81 -10.48 8.21
C LEU A 110 -2.06 -9.76 7.65
N LEU A 111 -1.90 -8.61 7.01
CA LEU A 111 -3.04 -7.89 6.41
C LEU A 111 -3.55 -8.53 5.11
N SER A 112 -2.74 -9.37 4.47
CA SER A 112 -3.14 -10.15 3.31
C SER A 112 -4.23 -11.17 3.71
N PRO A 113 -5.36 -11.21 2.97
CA PRO A 113 -6.45 -12.12 3.27
C PRO A 113 -6.00 -13.58 3.33
N ASP A 114 -6.46 -14.28 4.36
CA ASP A 114 -6.13 -15.68 4.59
C ASP A 114 -7.20 -16.58 3.94
N PRO A 115 -6.83 -17.52 3.06
CA PRO A 115 -7.81 -18.40 2.42
C PRO A 115 -8.40 -19.44 3.39
N ASP A 116 -7.79 -19.66 4.56
CA ASP A 116 -8.21 -20.67 5.53
C ASP A 116 -8.02 -20.19 6.99
N GLU A 117 -8.73 -19.12 7.35
CA GLU A 117 -8.66 -18.48 8.69
C GLU A 117 -8.94 -19.43 9.87
N LYS A 118 -9.61 -20.57 9.61
CA LYS A 118 -9.98 -21.55 10.64
C LYS A 118 -8.90 -22.60 10.89
N ASN A 119 -7.83 -22.63 10.08
CA ASN A 119 -6.77 -23.61 10.21
C ASN A 119 -5.86 -23.33 11.42
N PRO A 120 -5.77 -24.27 12.40
CA PRO A 120 -4.95 -24.06 13.60
C PRO A 120 -3.45 -23.86 13.33
N ALA A 121 -2.89 -24.53 12.31
CA ALA A 121 -1.47 -24.39 11.97
C ALA A 121 -1.17 -23.01 11.36
N LEU A 122 -2.11 -22.46 10.60
CA LEU A 122 -2.01 -21.08 10.10
C LEU A 122 -2.13 -20.09 11.25
N LYS A 123 -3.03 -20.32 12.22
CA LYS A 123 -3.13 -19.49 13.44
C LYS A 123 -1.80 -19.41 14.19
N GLU A 124 -1.13 -20.54 14.41
CA GLU A 124 0.17 -20.57 15.08
C GLU A 124 1.24 -19.79 14.29
N THR A 125 1.27 -19.98 12.97
CA THR A 125 2.19 -19.28 12.08
C THR A 125 1.98 -17.77 12.13
N ARG A 126 0.73 -17.31 12.11
CA ARG A 126 0.39 -15.89 12.23
C ARG A 126 0.77 -15.32 13.60
N ASN A 127 0.59 -16.08 14.69
CA ASN A 127 1.06 -15.68 16.01
C ASN A 127 2.58 -15.45 16.05
N LYS A 128 3.37 -16.31 15.37
CA LYS A 128 4.83 -16.13 15.26
C LYS A 128 5.20 -14.86 14.48
N LEU A 129 4.47 -14.56 13.40
CA LEU A 129 4.64 -13.33 12.64
C LEU A 129 4.24 -12.09 13.47
N ALA A 130 3.13 -12.15 14.19
CA ALA A 130 2.68 -11.06 15.08
C ALA A 130 3.70 -10.79 16.20
N ALA A 131 4.33 -11.83 16.75
CA ALA A 131 5.40 -11.68 17.74
C ALA A 131 6.59 -10.86 17.21
N ILE A 132 6.96 -11.00 15.93
CA ILE A 132 8.00 -10.16 15.30
C ILE A 132 7.64 -8.67 15.36
N LEU A 133 6.35 -8.32 15.23
CA LEU A 133 5.90 -6.93 15.26
C LEU A 133 5.96 -6.33 16.67
N LEU A 134 5.95 -7.15 17.72
CA LEU A 134 6.06 -6.70 19.11
C LEU A 134 7.51 -6.33 19.50
N GLU A 135 8.48 -6.84 18.75
CA GLU A 135 9.89 -6.57 18.98
C GLU A 135 10.30 -5.14 18.59
N GLU A 136 11.29 -4.61 19.29
CA GLU A 136 11.92 -3.31 19.01
C GLU A 136 10.96 -2.09 19.04
N GLN A 137 9.82 -2.19 19.73
CA GLN A 137 9.00 -1.02 20.03
C GLN A 137 9.77 -0.08 20.97
N ARG A 138 9.86 1.20 20.60
CA ARG A 138 10.52 2.23 21.41
C ARG A 138 9.69 2.60 22.63
N SER A 139 10.32 3.26 23.59
CA SER A 139 9.66 3.72 24.83
C SER A 139 8.56 4.75 24.59
N ASP A 140 8.64 5.52 23.51
CA ASP A 140 7.59 6.47 23.08
C ASP A 140 6.38 5.79 22.41
N GLY A 141 6.45 4.48 22.16
CA GLY A 141 5.39 3.69 21.52
C GLY A 141 5.55 3.51 20.01
N SER A 142 6.53 4.17 19.37
CA SER A 142 6.78 4.04 17.94
C SER A 142 7.67 2.84 17.61
N TRP A 143 7.67 2.44 16.33
CA TRP A 143 8.69 1.59 15.73
C TRP A 143 9.53 2.39 14.74
N LYS A 144 10.80 2.00 14.63
CA LYS A 144 11.67 2.49 13.56
C LYS A 144 11.27 1.83 12.24
N ALA A 145 11.17 2.62 11.18
CA ALA A 145 10.94 2.10 9.84
C ALA A 145 12.07 1.15 9.38
N GLY A 146 11.69 0.02 8.81
CA GLY A 146 12.59 -1.05 8.35
C GLY A 146 13.21 -0.82 6.97
N GLY A 147 14.26 -1.60 6.67
CA GLY A 147 14.84 -1.73 5.33
C GLY A 147 15.20 -0.42 4.64
N GLN A 148 14.57 -0.16 3.49
CA GLN A 148 14.85 1.01 2.64
C GLN A 148 13.95 2.21 2.92
N LEU A 149 12.93 2.05 3.77
CA LEU A 149 11.94 3.09 4.06
C LEU A 149 12.56 4.37 4.66
N PRO A 150 13.58 4.33 5.54
CA PRO A 150 14.23 5.53 6.06
C PRO A 150 14.86 6.46 5.01
N PHE A 151 15.03 6.02 3.76
CA PHE A 151 15.61 6.79 2.66
C PHE A 151 14.58 7.45 1.74
N GLN A 152 13.30 7.39 2.13
CA GLN A 152 12.20 8.04 1.40
C GLN A 152 12.33 9.57 1.41
N LYS A 153 11.70 10.24 0.44
CA LYS A 153 11.70 11.71 0.31
C LYS A 153 10.75 12.42 1.28
N ARG A 154 10.17 11.69 2.24
CA ARG A 154 9.39 12.24 3.35
C ARG A 154 10.25 12.32 4.62
N PRO A 155 9.88 13.13 5.63
CA PRO A 155 10.61 13.19 6.90
C PRO A 155 10.75 11.82 7.57
N ALA A 156 11.88 11.59 8.25
CA ALA A 156 12.12 10.33 8.97
C ALA A 156 11.07 10.08 10.06
N ALA A 157 10.67 11.12 10.79
CA ALA A 157 9.61 11.03 11.80
C ALA A 157 8.26 10.59 11.21
N GLU A 158 7.91 11.07 10.01
CA GLU A 158 6.70 10.61 9.32
C GLU A 158 6.82 9.14 8.89
N THR A 159 8.02 8.72 8.47
CA THR A 159 8.28 7.33 8.07
C THR A 159 8.14 6.37 9.26
N ASP A 160 8.67 6.74 10.43
CA ASP A 160 8.49 5.98 11.67
C ASP A 160 7.00 5.96 12.09
N ALA A 161 6.27 7.07 11.93
CA ALA A 161 4.84 7.12 12.22
C ALA A 161 4.02 6.20 11.30
N VAL A 162 4.27 6.23 9.99
CA VAL A 162 3.58 5.34 9.03
C VAL A 162 3.90 3.87 9.31
N SER A 163 5.15 3.56 9.64
CA SER A 163 5.55 2.18 10.00
C SER A 163 4.82 1.74 11.28
N THR A 164 4.80 2.61 12.29
CA THR A 164 4.03 2.38 13.54
C THR A 164 2.55 2.12 13.25
N MET A 165 1.95 2.87 12.32
CA MET A 165 0.55 2.69 11.96
C MET A 165 0.28 1.35 11.27
N TRP A 166 1.10 0.96 10.28
CA TRP A 166 0.96 -0.33 9.59
C TRP A 166 1.11 -1.51 10.54
N LEU A 167 2.11 -1.46 11.43
CA LEU A 167 2.35 -2.50 12.43
C LEU A 167 1.19 -2.60 13.41
N THR A 168 0.66 -1.45 13.87
CA THR A 168 -0.49 -1.41 14.77
C THR A 168 -1.75 -1.96 14.10
N LEU A 169 -1.97 -1.63 12.83
CA LEU A 169 -3.11 -2.13 12.06
C LEU A 169 -3.06 -3.66 11.93
N ALA A 170 -1.88 -4.22 11.61
CA ALA A 170 -1.69 -5.67 11.55
C ALA A 170 -1.93 -6.35 12.91
N LEU A 171 -1.41 -5.78 14.01
CA LEU A 171 -1.64 -6.30 15.36
C LEU A 171 -3.12 -6.24 15.77
N LEU A 172 -3.85 -5.21 15.35
CA LEU A 172 -5.30 -5.12 15.56
C LEU A 172 -6.07 -6.15 14.73
N ALA A 173 -5.64 -6.43 13.50
CA ALA A 173 -6.25 -7.43 12.63
C ALA A 173 -6.11 -8.86 13.19
N GLU A 174 -5.01 -9.17 13.89
CA GLU A 174 -4.83 -10.46 14.56
C GLU A 174 -5.70 -10.66 15.80
N GLY A 175 -6.33 -9.59 16.29
CA GLY A 175 -7.04 -9.57 17.56
C GLY A 175 -6.12 -9.26 18.74
N LYS A 176 -6.59 -8.38 19.62
CA LYS A 176 -5.86 -8.00 20.84
C LYS A 176 -5.72 -9.21 21.76
N ASN A 177 -4.53 -9.39 22.33
CA ASN A 177 -4.23 -10.38 23.36
C ASN A 177 -3.35 -9.73 24.46
N GLU A 178 -3.02 -10.49 25.51
CA GLU A 178 -2.22 -9.99 26.63
C GLU A 178 -0.86 -9.41 26.20
N ALA A 179 -0.21 -10.03 25.20
CA ALA A 179 1.09 -9.57 24.70
C ALA A 179 0.97 -8.33 23.80
N SER A 180 -0.03 -8.26 22.92
CA SER A 180 -0.17 -7.17 21.95
C SER A 180 -0.85 -5.92 22.52
N THR A 181 -1.70 -6.06 23.54
CA THR A 181 -2.50 -4.94 24.09
C THR A 181 -1.64 -3.77 24.60
N PRO A 182 -0.57 -3.98 25.40
CA PRO A 182 0.28 -2.88 25.85
C PRO A 182 1.02 -2.19 24.68
N ALA A 183 1.47 -2.97 23.70
CA ALA A 183 2.16 -2.44 22.53
C ALA A 183 1.24 -1.57 21.67
N ILE A 184 0.05 -2.07 21.35
CA ILE A 184 -0.99 -1.31 20.64
C ILE A 184 -1.34 -0.03 21.39
N THR A 185 -1.49 -0.09 22.72
CA THR A 185 -1.86 1.08 23.53
C THR A 185 -0.81 2.19 23.45
N ARG A 186 0.48 1.86 23.57
CA ARG A 186 1.57 2.83 23.41
C ARG A 186 1.63 3.39 21.98
N ALA A 187 1.44 2.55 20.99
CA ALA A 187 1.44 2.95 19.59
C ALA A 187 0.29 3.92 19.26
N MET A 188 -0.94 3.63 19.71
CA MET A 188 -2.08 4.53 19.50
C MET A 188 -1.87 5.88 20.20
N LYS A 189 -1.26 5.90 21.40
CA LYS A 189 -0.87 7.14 22.08
C LYS A 189 0.15 7.95 21.26
N TYR A 190 1.17 7.29 20.73
CA TYR A 190 2.15 7.92 19.85
C TYR A 190 1.49 8.49 18.59
N ILE A 191 0.64 7.70 17.93
CA ILE A 191 -0.08 8.08 16.71
C ILE A 191 -0.97 9.31 16.94
N ALA A 192 -1.71 9.34 18.06
CA ALA A 192 -2.56 10.48 18.41
C ALA A 192 -1.77 11.77 18.67
N ALA A 193 -0.51 11.66 19.14
CA ALA A 193 0.38 12.80 19.36
C ALA A 193 1.17 13.21 18.11
N SER A 194 1.17 12.40 17.05
CA SER A 194 1.93 12.66 15.83
C SER A 194 1.32 13.78 14.99
N SER A 195 2.16 14.62 14.38
CA SER A 195 1.69 15.62 13.43
C SER A 195 1.18 14.96 12.14
N PRO A 196 0.18 15.55 11.45
CA PRO A 196 -0.22 15.10 10.12
C PRO A 196 0.95 14.99 9.15
N GLY A 197 0.98 13.92 8.37
CA GLY A 197 2.03 13.66 7.39
C GLY A 197 1.91 14.50 6.12
N LYS A 198 2.88 14.35 5.23
CA LYS A 198 2.92 14.98 3.90
C LYS A 198 2.69 13.96 2.77
N SER A 199 2.61 12.67 3.09
CA SER A 199 2.30 11.59 2.16
C SER A 199 0.85 11.13 2.27
N VAL A 200 0.28 10.70 1.15
CA VAL A 200 -1.05 10.09 1.10
C VAL A 200 -1.09 8.80 1.91
N GLU A 201 0.03 8.07 1.96
CA GLU A 201 0.17 6.88 2.81
C GLU A 201 -0.12 7.19 4.29
N TRP A 202 0.34 8.34 4.81
CA TRP A 202 0.06 8.71 6.20
C TRP A 202 -1.45 8.82 6.46
N TYR A 203 -2.18 9.52 5.58
CA TYR A 203 -3.62 9.71 5.70
C TYR A 203 -4.39 8.39 5.49
N ALA A 204 -3.99 7.61 4.49
CA ALA A 204 -4.62 6.33 4.17
C ALA A 204 -4.52 5.34 5.33
N VAL A 205 -3.34 5.17 5.95
CA VAL A 205 -3.17 4.20 7.05
C VAL A 205 -3.78 4.72 8.34
N ARG A 206 -3.71 6.02 8.62
CA ARG A 206 -4.41 6.61 9.77
C ARG A 206 -5.92 6.42 9.65
N LEU A 207 -6.47 6.51 8.43
CA LEU A 207 -7.88 6.26 8.15
C LEU A 207 -8.25 4.78 8.39
N LEU A 208 -7.46 3.85 7.86
CA LEU A 208 -7.66 2.41 8.13
C LEU A 208 -7.62 2.09 9.62
N LEU A 209 -6.70 2.70 10.38
CA LEU A 209 -6.63 2.54 11.83
C LEU A 209 -7.84 3.13 12.55
N ALA A 210 -8.32 4.29 12.12
CA ALA A 210 -9.51 4.91 12.69
C ALA A 210 -10.74 4.00 12.49
N VAL A 211 -10.87 3.39 11.31
CA VAL A 211 -11.90 2.38 11.01
C VAL A 211 -11.75 1.16 11.94
N GLN A 212 -10.56 0.56 12.00
CA GLN A 212 -10.30 -0.64 12.79
C GLN A 212 -10.49 -0.41 14.30
N SER A 213 -10.25 0.82 14.78
CA SER A 213 -10.32 1.18 16.20
C SER A 213 -11.65 1.80 16.60
N GLY A 214 -12.58 2.02 15.65
CA GLY A 214 -13.87 2.65 15.91
C GLY A 214 -13.81 4.15 16.20
N GLU A 215 -12.76 4.85 15.77
CA GLU A 215 -12.61 6.31 15.93
C GLU A 215 -13.40 7.07 14.85
N THR A 216 -14.73 7.18 15.00
CA THR A 216 -15.64 7.71 13.98
C THR A 216 -15.36 9.14 13.56
N GLU A 217 -15.10 10.04 14.51
CA GLU A 217 -14.83 11.45 14.24
C GLU A 217 -13.51 11.63 13.48
N VAL A 218 -12.49 10.85 13.85
CA VAL A 218 -11.18 10.87 13.20
C VAL A 218 -11.29 10.31 11.78
N ARG A 219 -12.03 9.21 11.59
CA ARG A 219 -12.34 8.65 10.28
C ARG A 219 -12.96 9.71 9.36
N ASP A 220 -14.00 10.41 9.82
CA ASP A 220 -14.73 11.38 8.99
C ASP A 220 -13.86 12.59 8.61
N GLN A 221 -13.00 13.05 9.54
CA GLN A 221 -12.02 14.10 9.26
C GLN A 221 -11.01 13.66 8.20
N LEU A 222 -10.49 12.44 8.29
CA LEU A 222 -9.51 11.90 7.34
C LEU A 222 -10.12 11.66 5.95
N VAL A 223 -11.38 11.19 5.88
CA VAL A 223 -12.12 11.09 4.62
C VAL A 223 -12.22 12.47 3.95
N LYS A 224 -12.59 13.51 4.72
CA LYS A 224 -12.67 14.88 4.20
C LYS A 224 -11.29 15.38 3.71
N GLN A 225 -10.23 15.08 4.47
CA GLN A 225 -8.86 15.47 4.12
C GLN A 225 -8.39 14.78 2.83
N LEU A 226 -8.54 13.45 2.71
CA LEU A 226 -8.17 12.73 1.49
C LEU A 226 -8.94 13.24 0.28
N ARG A 227 -10.26 13.46 0.39
CA ARG A 227 -11.05 14.08 -0.69
C ARG A 227 -10.50 15.44 -1.10
N SER A 228 -10.13 16.29 -0.14
CA SER A 228 -9.60 17.63 -0.42
C SER A 228 -8.20 17.62 -1.05
N GLN A 229 -7.47 16.51 -0.94
CA GLN A 229 -6.14 16.32 -1.52
C GLN A 229 -6.19 15.70 -2.92
N GLN A 230 -7.37 15.27 -3.38
CA GLN A 230 -7.52 14.71 -4.73
C GLN A 230 -7.27 15.79 -5.78
N HIS A 231 -6.54 15.43 -6.81
CA HIS A 231 -6.26 16.33 -7.93
C HIS A 231 -7.43 16.36 -8.93
N PRO A 232 -7.50 17.39 -9.79
CA PRO A 232 -8.54 17.48 -10.82
C PRO A 232 -8.58 16.30 -11.80
N ASP A 233 -7.48 15.57 -11.96
CA ASP A 233 -7.39 14.35 -12.76
C ASP A 233 -7.94 13.10 -12.05
N GLY A 234 -8.52 13.26 -10.86
CA GLY A 234 -9.09 12.17 -10.06
C GLY A 234 -8.05 11.34 -9.29
N GLY A 235 -6.76 11.62 -9.45
CA GLY A 235 -5.69 10.90 -8.76
C GLY A 235 -5.18 11.60 -7.50
N TRP A 236 -4.19 10.95 -6.89
CA TRP A 236 -3.37 11.48 -5.81
C TRP A 236 -1.89 11.17 -6.10
N GLY A 237 -0.99 12.09 -5.78
CA GLY A 237 0.43 11.81 -5.72
C GLY A 237 0.79 11.02 -4.45
N TRP A 238 1.85 10.22 -4.48
CA TRP A 238 2.30 9.55 -3.25
C TRP A 238 2.66 10.55 -2.14
N MET A 239 3.33 11.66 -2.48
CA MET A 239 3.32 12.87 -1.66
C MET A 239 2.15 13.75 -2.09
N ILE A 240 1.52 14.44 -1.14
CA ILE A 240 0.36 15.32 -1.41
C ILE A 240 0.69 16.42 -2.43
N ALA A 241 1.95 16.85 -2.50
CA ALA A 241 2.42 17.89 -3.41
C ALA A 241 2.93 17.37 -4.76
N ASP A 242 3.01 16.06 -4.97
CA ASP A 242 3.44 15.47 -6.25
C ASP A 242 2.24 15.35 -7.21
N ASP A 243 2.50 15.36 -8.52
CA ASP A 243 1.54 14.92 -9.55
C ASP A 243 0.94 13.55 -9.19
N SER A 244 -0.28 13.29 -9.66
CA SER A 244 -0.99 12.04 -9.42
C SER A 244 -0.19 10.82 -9.92
N ASP A 245 -0.14 9.77 -9.11
CA ASP A 245 0.49 8.51 -9.45
C ASP A 245 -0.31 7.31 -8.91
N ALA A 246 0.00 6.10 -9.39
CA ALA A 246 -0.72 4.90 -8.99
C ALA A 246 -0.47 4.47 -7.53
N LEU A 247 0.64 4.87 -6.93
CA LEU A 247 0.95 4.56 -5.53
C LEU A 247 0.05 5.36 -4.59
N GLY A 248 0.00 6.69 -4.75
CA GLY A 248 -0.89 7.56 -4.00
C GLY A 248 -2.37 7.24 -4.26
N THR A 249 -2.76 7.14 -5.53
CA THR A 249 -4.15 6.90 -5.92
C THR A 249 -4.67 5.54 -5.44
N GLY A 250 -3.87 4.47 -5.59
CA GLY A 250 -4.23 3.14 -5.12
C GLY A 250 -4.41 3.07 -3.60
N LEU A 251 -3.51 3.71 -2.84
CA LEU A 251 -3.60 3.82 -1.37
C LEU A 251 -4.86 4.58 -0.92
N ALA A 252 -5.13 5.75 -1.51
CA ALA A 252 -6.30 6.55 -1.18
C ALA A 252 -7.60 5.79 -1.48
N LEU A 253 -7.70 5.21 -2.68
CA LEU A 253 -8.87 4.41 -3.08
C LEU A 253 -9.10 3.23 -2.14
N TYR A 254 -8.03 2.48 -1.81
CA TYR A 254 -8.11 1.36 -0.89
C TYR A 254 -8.59 1.78 0.50
N ALA A 255 -8.15 2.93 1.03
CA ALA A 255 -8.52 3.37 2.38
C ALA A 255 -9.91 4.01 2.49
N LEU A 256 -10.38 4.71 1.45
CA LEU A 256 -11.70 5.36 1.44
C LEU A 256 -12.85 4.34 1.52
N LEU A 257 -12.71 3.18 0.89
CA LEU A 257 -13.80 2.21 0.78
C LEU A 257 -14.15 1.51 2.12
N PRO A 258 -13.18 0.96 2.90
CA PRO A 258 -13.46 0.45 4.25
C PRO A 258 -13.95 1.53 5.21
N ALA A 259 -13.64 2.81 4.94
CA ALA A 259 -14.16 3.93 5.71
C ALA A 259 -15.64 4.25 5.45
N GLY A 260 -16.30 3.51 4.56
CA GLY A 260 -17.72 3.66 4.25
C GLY A 260 -18.01 4.75 3.21
N VAL A 261 -17.00 5.21 2.47
CA VAL A 261 -17.23 6.09 1.32
C VAL A 261 -17.95 5.29 0.23
N ASP A 262 -19.06 5.84 -0.27
CA ASP A 262 -19.87 5.17 -1.29
C ASP A 262 -19.06 4.93 -2.57
N ARG A 263 -19.29 3.79 -3.23
CA ARG A 263 -18.60 3.44 -4.48
C ARG A 263 -18.92 4.42 -5.62
N ASN A 264 -20.05 5.13 -5.53
CA ASN A 264 -20.44 6.16 -6.47
C ASN A 264 -19.93 7.55 -6.12
N ASP A 265 -19.22 7.71 -5.00
CA ASP A 265 -18.63 8.97 -4.59
C ASP A 265 -17.72 9.52 -5.70
N PRO A 266 -17.77 10.83 -6.00
CA PRO A 266 -16.92 11.44 -7.02
C PRO A 266 -15.43 11.13 -6.83
N ALA A 267 -14.96 11.04 -5.58
CA ALA A 267 -13.56 10.75 -5.32
C ALA A 267 -13.18 9.31 -5.69
N VAL A 268 -14.04 8.34 -5.39
CA VAL A 268 -13.85 6.93 -5.77
C VAL A 268 -13.86 6.79 -7.29
N LYS A 269 -14.86 7.39 -7.94
CA LYS A 269 -15.02 7.40 -9.40
C LYS A 269 -13.82 8.03 -10.11
N GLY A 270 -13.36 9.18 -9.61
CA GLY A 270 -12.14 9.85 -10.11
C GLY A 270 -10.90 8.97 -10.00
N ALA A 271 -10.72 8.27 -8.87
CA ALA A 271 -9.59 7.35 -8.67
C ALA A 271 -9.62 6.19 -9.66
N GLN A 272 -10.80 5.60 -9.87
CA GLN A 272 -11.00 4.53 -10.85
C GLN A 272 -10.66 5.01 -12.26
N GLN A 273 -11.17 6.18 -12.65
CA GLN A 273 -10.91 6.77 -13.97
C GLN A 273 -9.42 7.03 -14.18
N PHE A 274 -8.73 7.61 -13.18
CA PHE A 274 -7.30 7.85 -13.23
C PHE A 274 -6.52 6.55 -13.45
N LEU A 275 -6.79 5.51 -12.65
CA LEU A 275 -6.06 4.25 -12.74
C LEU A 275 -6.33 3.52 -14.06
N VAL A 276 -7.59 3.49 -14.52
CA VAL A 276 -7.96 2.85 -15.80
C VAL A 276 -7.31 3.56 -16.99
N SER A 277 -7.25 4.90 -16.99
CA SER A 277 -6.73 5.68 -18.12
C SER A 277 -5.20 5.79 -18.18
N THR A 278 -4.50 5.52 -17.07
CA THR A 278 -3.04 5.70 -16.96
C THR A 278 -2.25 4.38 -16.92
N GLN A 279 -2.93 3.22 -17.00
CA GLN A 279 -2.27 1.93 -17.09
C GLN A 279 -1.52 1.79 -18.43
N ARG A 280 -0.29 1.31 -18.38
CA ARG A 280 0.52 0.99 -19.57
C ARG A 280 0.07 -0.34 -20.20
N ASP A 281 0.48 -0.56 -21.44
CA ASP A 281 0.18 -1.80 -22.17
C ASP A 281 0.74 -3.06 -21.48
N ASP A 282 1.84 -2.93 -20.74
CA ASP A 282 2.44 -4.02 -19.95
C ASP A 282 1.71 -4.29 -18.62
N GLY A 283 0.60 -3.59 -18.36
CA GLY A 283 -0.20 -3.72 -17.14
C GLY A 283 0.30 -2.92 -15.94
N SER A 284 1.48 -2.27 -16.05
CA SER A 284 2.06 -1.49 -14.96
C SER A 284 1.61 -0.03 -14.98
N TRP A 285 1.88 0.70 -13.89
CA TRP A 285 1.72 2.16 -13.83
C TRP A 285 3.04 2.89 -13.60
N PRO A 286 3.31 3.98 -14.33
CA PRO A 286 4.49 4.81 -14.09
C PRO A 286 4.43 5.43 -12.69
N VAL A 287 5.49 5.25 -11.90
CA VAL A 287 5.64 5.95 -10.61
C VAL A 287 7.07 6.48 -10.47
N ARG A 288 7.19 7.76 -10.09
CA ARG A 288 8.48 8.40 -9.82
C ARG A 288 9.09 7.84 -8.53
N GLY A 289 10.41 7.92 -8.40
CA GLY A 289 11.11 7.37 -7.25
C GLY A 289 10.63 7.93 -5.91
N THR A 290 10.48 7.06 -4.92
CA THR A 290 10.10 7.43 -3.55
C THR A 290 11.25 7.99 -2.72
N LYS A 291 12.48 7.97 -3.25
CA LYS A 291 13.71 8.50 -2.61
C LYS A 291 14.07 9.86 -3.19
N GLU A 292 14.62 10.74 -2.36
CA GLU A 292 14.95 12.13 -2.75
C GLU A 292 15.83 12.19 -4.02
N LYS A 293 16.88 11.36 -4.08
CA LYS A 293 17.80 11.27 -5.24
C LYS A 293 17.16 10.76 -6.53
N LYS A 294 15.96 10.17 -6.46
CA LYS A 294 15.27 9.53 -7.60
C LYS A 294 13.88 10.12 -7.87
N LYS A 295 13.49 11.20 -7.18
CA LYS A 295 12.14 11.77 -7.23
C LYS A 295 11.72 12.33 -8.61
N LYS A 296 12.69 12.60 -9.49
CA LYS A 296 12.45 13.19 -10.82
C LYS A 296 12.31 12.16 -11.95
N SER A 297 12.54 10.87 -11.68
CA SER A 297 12.49 9.83 -12.71
C SER A 297 11.64 8.65 -12.27
N VAL A 298 11.00 8.00 -13.25
CA VAL A 298 10.30 6.73 -13.02
C VAL A 298 11.31 5.71 -12.50
N GLN A 299 10.97 5.04 -11.41
CA GLN A 299 11.83 4.02 -10.80
C GLN A 299 11.10 2.69 -10.80
N GLU A 300 11.76 1.65 -11.27
CA GLU A 300 11.15 0.32 -11.42
C GLU A 300 10.58 -0.21 -10.07
N THR A 301 11.25 0.03 -8.95
CA THR A 301 10.73 -0.36 -7.62
C THR A 301 9.45 0.41 -7.25
N ALA A 302 9.35 1.69 -7.63
CA ALA A 302 8.16 2.49 -7.39
C ALA A 302 7.02 2.10 -8.33
N VAL A 303 7.31 1.78 -9.60
CA VAL A 303 6.36 1.24 -10.58
C VAL A 303 5.73 -0.04 -10.05
N TYR A 304 6.55 -0.97 -9.56
CA TYR A 304 6.04 -2.21 -8.99
C TYR A 304 5.15 -1.96 -7.77
N TRP A 305 5.60 -1.13 -6.84
CA TRP A 305 4.83 -0.83 -5.65
C TRP A 305 3.50 -0.13 -5.96
N GLY A 306 3.51 0.84 -6.87
CA GLY A 306 2.30 1.50 -7.35
C GLY A 306 1.36 0.55 -8.08
N THR A 307 1.88 -0.38 -8.88
CA THR A 307 1.06 -1.38 -9.58
C THR A 307 0.34 -2.30 -8.58
N THR A 308 1.02 -2.74 -7.51
CA THR A 308 0.37 -3.55 -6.46
C THR A 308 -0.74 -2.78 -5.74
N TRP A 309 -0.55 -1.49 -5.45
CA TRP A 309 -1.57 -0.65 -4.79
C TRP A 309 -2.72 -0.28 -5.72
N ALA A 310 -2.46 -0.03 -7.01
CA ALA A 310 -3.50 0.18 -8.01
C ALA A 310 -4.42 -1.04 -8.11
N VAL A 311 -3.83 -2.25 -8.17
CA VAL A 311 -4.60 -3.50 -8.14
C VAL A 311 -5.42 -3.63 -6.86
N LEU A 312 -4.82 -3.43 -5.68
CA LEU A 312 -5.54 -3.48 -4.39
C LEU A 312 -6.72 -2.49 -4.32
N GLY A 313 -6.48 -1.23 -4.69
CA GLY A 313 -7.51 -0.19 -4.69
C GLY A 313 -8.65 -0.51 -5.66
N LEU A 314 -8.33 -0.90 -6.90
CA LEU A 314 -9.34 -1.24 -7.90
C LEU A 314 -10.15 -2.48 -7.51
N VAL A 315 -9.49 -3.53 -7.02
CA VAL A 315 -10.13 -4.76 -6.51
C VAL A 315 -11.11 -4.41 -5.39
N GLU A 316 -10.68 -3.58 -4.42
CA GLU A 316 -11.55 -3.19 -3.33
C GLU A 316 -12.73 -2.33 -3.82
N SER A 317 -12.54 -1.55 -4.89
CA SER A 317 -13.54 -0.67 -5.53
C SER A 317 -14.63 -1.40 -6.33
N LEU A 318 -14.49 -2.70 -6.58
CA LEU A 318 -15.51 -3.49 -7.24
C LEU A 318 -16.73 -3.73 -6.34
N PRO A 319 -17.96 -3.76 -6.90
CA PRO A 319 -19.15 -4.21 -6.19
C PRO A 319 -18.91 -5.55 -5.47
N ARG A 320 -19.56 -5.71 -4.32
CA ARG A 320 -19.52 -6.96 -3.54
C ARG A 320 -20.51 -7.97 -4.10
#